data_AF-A0A954GT01-F1
#
_entry.id   AF-A0A954GT01-F1
#
_cell.length_a   1.000
_cell.length_b   1.000
_cell.length_c   1.000
_cell.angle_alpha   90.00
_cell.angle_beta   90.00
_cell.angle_gamma   90.00
#
_symmetry.space_group_name_H-M   'P 1'
#
loop_
_entity.id
_entity.type
_entity.pdbx_description
1 polymer ?
#
loop_
_entity_poly.entity_id
_entity_poly.type
_entity_poly.pdbx_seq_one_letter_code
_entity_poly.pdbx_strand_id
1 'polypeptide(L)'
;LHGTQNVQAIVNLSLLRGMVGREHAGLMPIRGHSNVQGLGSVGVTPALKQSMLKQVEQRFGIEVPTSPGYDTMACMQASHQGDMDFAICLGGNLYGSNPATEYAAEAFSRLKTVVYLSTTLNSGHAWGVGEETYILPVLPRDEEPQKTSQESMFSFVRLSDGGAPRFAGPRSEVAVLAQLGKSLFTGDNRIDWSQFESHQTIRELMADMVPGYEALRDLDRTGKEFHVPGRAVQQYKFATASGKAKFTALQIPERTPSASELQLMTLRSEGQFNSVVYDEEDLYRGQERRDIILLSRQDIDRLGLHVNQRVQVRSSEGEMRNILVREFDIRPGNAAMYYPEANILVPDAVDPQSKTPAFKAVAIEVEAEEAGEH
;
A
#
# COMPACT_ATOMS: atom_id res chain seq x y z
N LEU A 1 5.91 17.75 -3.93
CA LEU A 1 6.14 16.36 -3.47
C LEU A 1 7.25 15.75 -4.30
N HIS A 2 8.27 15.17 -3.65
CA HIS A 2 9.56 14.83 -4.29
C HIS A 2 10.05 13.42 -3.90
N GLY A 3 9.13 12.50 -3.61
CA GLY A 3 9.47 11.14 -3.16
C GLY A 3 10.32 10.40 -4.20
N THR A 4 9.94 10.51 -5.47
CA THR A 4 10.69 9.88 -6.57
C THR A 4 12.10 10.46 -6.71
N GLN A 5 12.23 11.80 -6.62
CA GLN A 5 13.52 12.48 -6.69
C GLN A 5 14.42 12.17 -5.50
N ASN A 6 13.85 11.98 -4.30
CA ASN A 6 14.60 11.55 -3.12
C ASN A 6 15.21 10.15 -3.31
N VAL A 7 14.45 9.20 -3.86
CA VAL A 7 14.98 7.87 -4.22
C VAL A 7 16.09 7.99 -5.26
N GLN A 8 15.89 8.81 -6.30
CA GLN A 8 16.91 9.06 -7.32
C GLN A 8 18.19 9.70 -6.74
N ALA A 9 18.07 10.55 -5.71
CA ALA A 9 19.21 11.10 -4.96
C ALA A 9 20.03 10.01 -4.28
N ILE A 10 19.37 9.10 -3.57
CA ILE A 10 20.01 7.95 -2.92
C ILE A 10 20.68 7.07 -3.98
N VAL A 11 20.00 6.78 -5.09
CA VAL A 11 20.55 6.02 -6.21
C VAL A 11 21.81 6.68 -6.77
N ASN A 12 21.76 7.98 -7.07
CA ASN A 12 22.92 8.74 -7.55
C ASN A 12 24.10 8.62 -6.58
N LEU A 13 23.89 8.83 -5.28
CA LEU A 13 24.95 8.74 -4.28
C LEU A 13 25.54 7.32 -4.23
N SER A 14 24.71 6.29 -4.22
CA SER A 14 25.16 4.89 -4.23
C SER A 14 25.94 4.53 -5.50
N LEU A 15 25.55 5.07 -6.65
CA LEU A 15 26.28 4.91 -7.92
C LEU A 15 27.64 5.62 -7.86
N LEU A 16 27.71 6.87 -7.37
CA LEU A 16 28.97 7.61 -7.20
C LEU A 16 29.94 6.87 -6.29
N ARG A 17 29.43 6.19 -5.27
CA ARG A 17 30.23 5.40 -4.32
C ARG A 17 30.56 3.99 -4.82
N GLY A 18 30.14 3.60 -6.03
CA GLY A 18 30.38 2.27 -6.59
C GLY A 18 29.71 1.14 -5.80
N MET A 19 28.58 1.43 -5.14
CA MET A 19 27.89 0.46 -4.27
C MET A 19 26.99 -0.51 -5.04
N VAL A 20 26.54 -0.14 -6.23
CA VAL A 20 25.60 -0.94 -7.02
C VAL A 20 26.35 -1.86 -7.97
N GLY A 21 26.07 -3.17 -7.94
CA GLY A 21 26.79 -4.16 -8.74
C GLY A 21 27.90 -4.90 -8.00
N ARG A 22 28.15 -4.54 -6.73
CA ARG A 22 29.16 -5.11 -5.85
C ARG A 22 28.52 -6.04 -4.81
N GLU A 23 29.19 -7.14 -4.49
CA GLU A 23 28.75 -8.07 -3.45
C GLU A 23 28.70 -7.38 -2.07
N HIS A 24 27.70 -7.73 -1.26
CA HIS A 24 27.43 -7.14 0.06
C HIS A 24 27.21 -5.61 0.05
N ALA A 25 26.85 -5.05 -1.11
CA ALA A 25 26.51 -3.65 -1.27
C ALA A 25 25.31 -3.51 -2.23
N GLY A 26 24.72 -2.31 -2.28
CA GLY A 26 23.68 -1.98 -3.24
C GLY A 26 22.55 -1.17 -2.64
N LEU A 27 21.40 -1.27 -3.30
CA LEU A 27 20.18 -0.56 -2.93
C LEU A 27 19.10 -1.60 -2.68
N MET A 28 18.56 -1.64 -1.46
CA MET A 28 17.50 -2.56 -1.08
C MET A 28 16.34 -1.76 -0.46
N PRO A 29 15.27 -1.47 -1.22
CA PRO A 29 14.09 -0.86 -0.65
C PRO A 29 13.36 -1.89 0.22
N ILE A 30 13.38 -1.69 1.55
CA ILE A 30 12.62 -2.49 2.50
C ILE A 30 11.14 -2.18 2.28
N ARG A 31 10.36 -3.16 1.80
CA ARG A 31 8.92 -2.99 1.60
C ARG A 31 8.14 -3.61 2.75
N GLY A 32 6.98 -3.04 3.07
CA GLY A 32 6.22 -3.37 4.28
C GLY A 32 5.39 -4.66 4.20
N HIS A 33 4.56 -4.82 3.16
CA HIS A 33 3.67 -5.99 3.06
C HIS A 33 4.43 -7.23 2.56
N SER A 34 3.99 -8.41 2.99
CA SER A 34 4.66 -9.69 2.74
C SER A 34 4.78 -10.10 1.27
N ASN A 35 3.93 -9.57 0.39
CA ASN A 35 3.89 -9.94 -1.04
C ASN A 35 3.68 -8.75 -1.99
N VAL A 36 3.94 -7.50 -1.56
CA VAL A 36 3.75 -6.32 -2.44
C VAL A 36 4.67 -6.37 -3.67
N GLN A 37 5.79 -7.08 -3.58
CA GLN A 37 6.66 -7.40 -4.71
C GLN A 37 5.91 -8.28 -5.72
N GLY A 38 5.32 -9.38 -5.22
CA GLY A 38 4.63 -10.37 -6.04
C GLY A 38 3.47 -9.77 -6.82
N LEU A 39 2.66 -8.90 -6.21
CA LEU A 39 1.52 -8.24 -6.88
C LEU A 39 1.95 -7.59 -8.22
N GLY A 40 2.99 -6.76 -8.20
CA GLY A 40 3.48 -6.11 -9.41
C GLY A 40 4.14 -7.07 -10.39
N SER A 41 4.77 -8.14 -9.90
CA SER A 41 5.37 -9.18 -10.75
C SER A 41 4.34 -9.97 -11.53
N VAL A 42 3.17 -10.22 -10.93
CA VAL A 42 2.08 -11.03 -11.51
C VAL A 42 1.02 -10.20 -12.23
N GLY A 43 1.26 -8.90 -12.40
CA GLY A 43 0.41 -8.04 -13.23
C GLY A 43 -0.70 -7.29 -12.48
N VAL A 44 -0.67 -7.22 -11.16
CA VAL A 44 -1.59 -6.33 -10.41
C VAL A 44 -1.04 -4.90 -10.45
N THR A 45 -1.23 -4.24 -11.59
CA THR A 45 -0.76 -2.89 -11.89
C THR A 45 -1.71 -2.21 -12.89
N PRO A 46 -1.92 -0.88 -12.83
CA PRO A 46 -2.78 -0.16 -13.78
C PRO A 46 -2.34 -0.28 -15.25
N ALA A 47 -1.05 -0.48 -15.48
CA ALA A 47 -0.47 -0.68 -16.80
C ALA A 47 0.33 -1.99 -16.85
N LEU A 48 -0.25 -3.00 -17.50
CA LEU A 48 0.39 -4.28 -17.75
C LEU A 48 1.51 -4.17 -18.79
N LYS A 49 2.52 -5.03 -18.68
CA LYS A 49 3.57 -5.14 -19.70
C LYS A 49 2.99 -5.71 -20.98
N GLN A 50 3.37 -5.15 -22.13
CA GLN A 50 2.89 -5.62 -23.44
C GLN A 50 3.19 -7.11 -23.72
N SER A 51 4.29 -7.64 -23.17
CA SER A 51 4.58 -9.07 -23.27
C SER A 51 3.53 -9.93 -22.54
N MET A 52 3.04 -9.49 -21.39
CA MET A 52 2.03 -10.22 -20.61
C MET A 52 0.67 -10.14 -21.28
N LEU A 53 0.29 -8.97 -21.80
CA LEU A 53 -0.95 -8.79 -22.57
C LEU A 53 -1.02 -9.75 -23.75
N LYS A 54 0.04 -9.80 -24.58
CA LYS A 54 0.11 -10.74 -25.71
C LYS A 54 0.00 -12.21 -25.29
N GLN A 55 0.59 -12.58 -24.15
CA GLN A 55 0.47 -13.95 -23.63
C GLN A 55 -0.96 -14.26 -23.20
N VAL A 56 -1.64 -13.32 -22.53
CA VAL A 56 -3.06 -13.46 -22.17
C VAL A 56 -3.92 -13.66 -23.43
N GLU A 57 -3.76 -12.80 -24.44
CA GLU A 57 -4.53 -12.88 -25.69
C GLU A 57 -4.29 -14.20 -26.43
N GLN A 58 -3.02 -14.63 -26.55
CA GLN A 58 -2.65 -15.89 -27.21
C GLN A 58 -3.17 -17.11 -26.46
N ARG A 59 -3.13 -17.08 -25.12
CA ARG A 59 -3.51 -18.22 -24.27
C ARG A 59 -5.01 -18.40 -24.20
N PHE A 60 -5.75 -17.31 -24.06
CA PHE A 60 -7.19 -17.34 -23.77
C PHE A 60 -8.06 -16.90 -24.94
N GLY A 61 -7.51 -16.38 -26.04
CA GLY A 61 -8.29 -15.89 -27.17
C GLY A 61 -9.23 -14.74 -26.80
N ILE A 62 -8.82 -13.92 -25.82
CA ILE A 62 -9.54 -12.72 -25.40
C ILE A 62 -8.86 -11.47 -25.98
N GLU A 63 -9.63 -10.42 -26.20
CA GLU A 63 -9.11 -9.09 -26.51
C GLU A 63 -8.98 -8.31 -25.20
N VAL A 64 -7.77 -7.84 -24.89
CA VAL A 64 -7.50 -7.10 -23.65
C VAL A 64 -7.68 -5.59 -23.88
N PRO A 65 -8.18 -4.84 -22.89
CA PRO A 65 -8.32 -3.39 -23.02
C PRO A 65 -6.98 -2.70 -23.31
N THR A 66 -7.01 -1.72 -24.21
CA THR A 66 -5.83 -0.88 -24.54
C THR A 66 -5.83 0.46 -23.80
N SER A 67 -6.93 0.79 -23.11
CA SER A 67 -7.03 1.98 -22.29
C SER A 67 -6.12 1.89 -21.05
N PRO A 68 -5.56 3.00 -20.58
CA PRO A 68 -4.85 3.04 -19.30
C PRO A 68 -5.79 2.64 -18.16
N GLY A 69 -5.34 1.77 -17.25
CA GLY A 69 -6.03 1.54 -15.99
C GLY A 69 -5.81 2.69 -15.00
N TYR A 70 -6.64 2.73 -13.97
CA TYR A 70 -6.50 3.67 -12.86
C TYR A 70 -5.55 3.13 -11.78
N ASP A 71 -4.65 3.99 -11.29
CA ASP A 71 -3.98 3.75 -10.00
C ASP A 71 -4.94 4.03 -8.83
N THR A 72 -4.52 3.71 -7.61
CA THR A 72 -5.36 3.83 -6.42
C THR A 72 -5.96 5.22 -6.24
N MET A 73 -5.19 6.29 -6.42
CA MET A 73 -5.70 7.66 -6.24
C MET A 73 -6.58 8.07 -7.43
N ALA A 74 -6.24 7.62 -8.64
CA ALA A 74 -7.11 7.81 -9.79
C ALA A 74 -8.46 7.09 -9.64
N CYS A 75 -8.51 5.91 -9.01
CA CYS A 75 -9.77 5.24 -8.67
C CYS A 75 -10.60 6.09 -7.70
N MET A 76 -9.99 6.65 -6.65
CA MET A 76 -10.70 7.52 -5.71
C MET A 76 -11.24 8.78 -6.41
N GLN A 77 -10.45 9.36 -7.31
CA GLN A 77 -10.86 10.50 -8.12
C GLN A 77 -12.02 10.18 -9.07
N ALA A 78 -11.92 9.08 -9.82
CA ALA A 78 -13.00 8.65 -10.70
C ALA A 78 -14.29 8.37 -9.91
N SER A 79 -14.17 7.74 -8.74
CA SER A 79 -15.28 7.53 -7.80
C SER A 79 -15.92 8.85 -7.36
N HIS A 80 -15.11 9.83 -6.95
CA HIS A 80 -15.59 11.14 -6.52
C HIS A 80 -16.29 11.91 -7.64
N GLN A 81 -15.79 11.77 -8.86
CA GLN A 81 -16.35 12.41 -10.07
C GLN A 81 -17.60 11.69 -10.62
N GLY A 82 -17.90 10.48 -10.15
CA GLY A 82 -18.99 9.66 -10.67
C GLY A 82 -18.64 8.90 -11.97
N ASP A 83 -17.35 8.79 -12.29
CA ASP A 83 -16.83 8.06 -13.45
C ASP A 83 -16.61 6.56 -13.15
N MET A 84 -16.79 6.15 -11.89
CA MET A 84 -16.70 4.76 -11.44
C MET A 84 -17.91 4.41 -10.59
N ASP A 85 -18.61 3.32 -10.94
CA ASP A 85 -19.82 2.87 -10.27
C ASP A 85 -19.61 1.65 -9.35
N PHE A 86 -18.50 0.91 -9.53
CA PHE A 86 -18.31 -0.41 -8.95
C PHE A 86 -16.87 -0.64 -8.50
N ALA A 87 -16.68 -1.18 -7.29
CA ALA A 87 -15.37 -1.54 -6.76
C ALA A 87 -15.37 -2.96 -6.17
N ILE A 88 -14.35 -3.76 -6.49
CA ILE A 88 -14.02 -4.99 -5.77
C ILE A 88 -12.70 -4.78 -5.03
N CYS A 89 -12.76 -4.77 -3.71
CA CYS A 89 -11.62 -4.63 -2.82
C CYS A 89 -11.15 -6.01 -2.36
N LEU A 90 -10.01 -6.46 -2.89
CA LEU A 90 -9.38 -7.74 -2.53
C LEU A 90 -8.43 -7.55 -1.35
N GLY A 91 -8.94 -7.83 -0.15
CA GLY A 91 -8.25 -7.56 1.10
C GLY A 91 -7.95 -6.07 1.34
N GLY A 92 -7.23 -5.82 2.42
CA GLY A 92 -6.79 -4.46 2.78
C GLY A 92 -7.91 -3.57 3.32
N ASN A 93 -7.60 -2.28 3.43
CA ASN A 93 -8.49 -1.25 3.95
C ASN A 93 -8.25 0.03 3.13
N LEU A 94 -8.80 0.08 1.92
CA LEU A 94 -8.58 1.21 1.00
C LEU A 94 -9.05 2.54 1.61
N TYR A 95 -10.18 2.55 2.31
CA TYR A 95 -10.67 3.69 3.07
C TYR A 95 -9.65 4.15 4.13
N GLY A 96 -9.31 3.28 5.07
CA GLY A 96 -8.42 3.62 6.19
C GLY A 96 -6.96 3.82 5.80
N SER A 97 -6.57 3.48 4.55
CA SER A 97 -5.23 3.76 4.02
C SER A 97 -5.16 4.95 3.09
N ASN A 98 -6.31 5.53 2.72
CA ASN A 98 -6.35 6.74 1.94
C ASN A 98 -5.90 7.96 2.76
N PRO A 99 -5.16 8.91 2.18
CA PRO A 99 -5.12 10.28 2.71
C PRO A 99 -6.52 10.91 2.63
N ALA A 100 -6.70 12.13 3.15
CA ALA A 100 -7.92 12.90 2.98
C ALA A 100 -9.17 12.09 3.36
N THR A 101 -9.26 11.68 4.63
CA THR A 101 -10.29 10.71 5.08
C THR A 101 -11.72 11.11 4.72
N GLU A 102 -12.06 12.40 4.77
CA GLU A 102 -13.37 12.91 4.35
C GLU A 102 -13.60 12.73 2.85
N TYR A 103 -12.63 13.12 2.02
CA TYR A 103 -12.66 12.87 0.58
C TYR A 103 -12.80 11.38 0.25
N ALA A 104 -12.10 10.52 0.99
CA ALA A 104 -12.23 9.08 0.82
C ALA A 104 -13.64 8.59 1.13
N ALA A 105 -14.26 9.05 2.23
CA ALA A 105 -15.65 8.74 2.56
C ALA A 105 -16.61 9.19 1.44
N GLU A 106 -16.45 10.42 0.95
CA GLU A 106 -17.27 10.95 -0.15
C GLU A 106 -17.10 10.12 -1.43
N ALA A 107 -15.86 9.79 -1.79
CA ALA A 107 -15.55 8.99 -2.97
C ALA A 107 -16.22 7.61 -2.90
N PHE A 108 -16.13 6.92 -1.76
CA PHE A 108 -16.81 5.64 -1.55
C PHE A 108 -18.34 5.76 -1.63
N SER A 109 -18.91 6.81 -1.02
CA SER A 109 -20.37 7.01 -0.98
C SER A 109 -21.03 7.19 -2.35
N ARG A 110 -20.23 7.50 -3.39
CA ARG A 110 -20.68 7.68 -4.77
C ARG A 110 -20.66 6.40 -5.60
N LEU A 111 -20.09 5.32 -5.07
CA LEU A 111 -20.12 4.02 -5.74
C LEU A 111 -21.50 3.39 -5.56
N LYS A 112 -22.06 2.87 -6.66
CA LYS A 112 -23.30 2.09 -6.61
C LYS A 112 -23.09 0.77 -5.88
N THR A 113 -21.93 0.14 -6.07
CA THR A 113 -21.63 -1.12 -5.38
C THR A 113 -20.16 -1.22 -4.97
N VAL A 114 -19.95 -1.63 -3.72
CA VAL A 114 -18.63 -1.98 -3.18
C VAL A 114 -18.67 -3.43 -2.69
N VAL A 115 -17.73 -4.25 -3.16
CA VAL A 115 -17.58 -5.64 -2.74
C VAL A 115 -16.24 -5.80 -2.04
N TYR A 116 -16.27 -6.16 -0.76
CA TYR A 116 -15.08 -6.49 0.02
C TYR A 116 -14.88 -8.00 0.08
N LEU A 117 -13.70 -8.47 -0.31
CA LEU A 117 -13.23 -9.80 0.07
C LEU A 117 -12.28 -9.59 1.24
N SER A 118 -12.70 -9.99 2.44
CA SER A 118 -11.97 -9.65 3.67
C SER A 118 -11.85 -10.81 4.64
N THR A 119 -10.70 -10.88 5.29
CA THR A 119 -10.39 -11.88 6.32
C THR A 119 -10.82 -11.42 7.72
N THR A 120 -10.96 -10.10 7.92
CA THR A 120 -11.35 -9.49 9.20
C THR A 120 -11.98 -8.13 8.94
N LEU A 121 -12.94 -7.73 9.79
CA LEU A 121 -13.53 -6.40 9.72
C LEU A 121 -12.48 -5.32 10.05
N ASN A 122 -12.41 -4.31 9.19
CA ASN A 122 -11.70 -3.05 9.39
C ASN A 122 -12.62 -1.83 9.13
N SER A 123 -12.08 -0.63 9.31
CA SER A 123 -12.83 0.63 9.18
C SER A 123 -13.47 0.87 7.80
N GLY A 124 -12.93 0.29 6.72
CA GLY A 124 -13.52 0.39 5.39
C GLY A 124 -14.92 -0.22 5.30
N HIS A 125 -15.22 -1.26 6.08
CA HIS A 125 -16.56 -1.86 6.07
C HIS A 125 -17.63 -1.02 6.76
N ALA A 126 -17.21 -0.05 7.60
CA ALA A 126 -18.12 0.84 8.30
C ALA A 126 -18.24 2.20 7.60
N TRP A 127 -17.13 2.69 7.05
CA TRP A 127 -17.02 4.07 6.56
C TRP A 127 -16.69 4.18 5.06
N GLY A 128 -16.10 3.14 4.47
CA GLY A 128 -15.82 3.03 3.03
C GLY A 128 -16.95 2.35 2.27
N VAL A 129 -18.20 2.79 2.47
CA VAL A 129 -19.38 2.12 1.92
C VAL A 129 -19.91 2.85 0.70
N GLY A 130 -20.38 2.09 -0.30
CA GLY A 130 -21.20 2.61 -1.41
C GLY A 130 -22.70 2.48 -1.12
N GLU A 131 -23.53 2.77 -2.12
CA GLU A 131 -25.00 2.62 -2.03
C GLU A 131 -25.38 1.19 -1.61
N GLU A 132 -24.78 0.19 -2.26
CA GLU A 132 -24.82 -1.20 -1.85
C GLU A 132 -23.42 -1.69 -1.49
N THR A 133 -23.26 -2.29 -0.32
CA THR A 133 -21.97 -2.84 0.12
C THR A 133 -22.12 -4.30 0.51
N TYR A 134 -21.33 -5.16 -0.14
CA TYR A 134 -21.24 -6.59 0.15
C TYR A 134 -19.90 -6.88 0.83
N ILE A 135 -19.94 -7.67 1.91
CA ILE A 135 -18.76 -8.19 2.56
C ILE A 135 -18.78 -9.70 2.38
N LEU A 136 -17.78 -10.22 1.68
CA LEU A 136 -17.57 -11.63 1.43
C LEU A 136 -16.40 -12.10 2.31
N PRO A 137 -16.67 -12.83 3.42
CA PRO A 137 -15.62 -13.36 4.27
C PRO A 137 -14.78 -14.40 3.51
N VAL A 138 -13.47 -14.20 3.49
CA VAL A 138 -12.51 -15.12 2.86
C VAL A 138 -11.47 -15.62 3.85
N LEU A 139 -10.86 -16.75 3.55
CA LEU A 139 -9.85 -17.37 4.40
C LEU A 139 -8.54 -16.55 4.39
N PRO A 140 -7.95 -16.27 5.56
CA PRO A 140 -6.58 -15.75 5.62
C PRO A 140 -5.57 -16.82 5.20
N ARG A 141 -4.34 -16.40 4.89
CA ARG A 141 -3.27 -17.28 4.37
C ARG A 141 -3.00 -18.51 5.25
N ASP A 142 -3.08 -18.38 6.57
CA ASP A 142 -2.86 -19.47 7.54
C ASP A 142 -4.05 -20.42 7.70
N GLU A 143 -5.19 -20.09 7.08
CA GLU A 143 -6.40 -20.93 7.05
C GLU A 143 -6.75 -21.40 5.63
N GLU A 144 -5.87 -21.11 4.66
CA GLU A 144 -6.06 -21.50 3.28
C GLU A 144 -5.72 -22.99 3.12
N PRO A 145 -6.67 -23.85 2.68
CA PRO A 145 -6.43 -25.29 2.55
C PRO A 145 -5.43 -25.67 1.44
N GLN A 146 -5.19 -24.78 0.47
CA GLN A 146 -4.24 -25.01 -0.61
C GLN A 146 -2.94 -24.21 -0.40
N LYS A 147 -1.80 -24.80 -0.79
CA LYS A 147 -0.52 -24.08 -0.71
C LYS A 147 -0.57 -22.77 -1.49
N THR A 148 0.00 -21.71 -0.91
CA THR A 148 0.13 -20.38 -1.53
C THR A 148 1.60 -20.05 -1.77
N SER A 149 1.89 -19.11 -2.68
CA SER A 149 3.25 -18.62 -2.93
C SER A 149 3.34 -17.11 -2.76
N GLN A 150 4.51 -16.62 -2.37
CA GLN A 150 4.76 -15.19 -2.20
C GLN A 150 6.19 -14.82 -2.59
N GLU A 151 6.36 -13.67 -3.26
CA GLU A 151 7.65 -13.00 -3.45
C GLU A 151 7.92 -12.11 -2.23
N SER A 152 8.95 -12.44 -1.48
CA SER A 152 9.33 -11.73 -0.26
C SER A 152 9.99 -10.38 -0.54
N MET A 153 10.21 -9.60 0.53
CA MET A 153 10.93 -8.33 0.42
C MET A 153 12.37 -8.44 -0.10
N PHE A 154 12.97 -9.63 -0.01
CA PHE A 154 14.32 -9.91 -0.46
C PHE A 154 14.35 -10.52 -1.88
N SER A 155 13.27 -10.38 -2.64
CA SER A 155 13.18 -10.83 -4.04
C SER A 155 13.35 -12.34 -4.23
N PHE A 156 12.87 -13.14 -3.28
CA PHE A 156 12.78 -14.59 -3.46
C PHE A 156 11.34 -15.06 -3.29
N VAL A 157 10.99 -16.09 -4.04
CA VAL A 157 9.69 -16.74 -4.01
C VAL A 157 9.76 -17.95 -3.11
N ARG A 158 8.76 -18.08 -2.24
CA ARG A 158 8.61 -19.22 -1.33
C ARG A 158 7.18 -19.73 -1.27
N LEU A 159 7.04 -20.96 -0.82
CA LEU A 159 5.78 -21.64 -0.61
C LEU A 159 5.31 -21.44 0.86
N SER A 160 4.00 -21.38 1.05
CA SER A 160 3.33 -21.41 2.35
C SER A 160 2.31 -22.52 2.32
N ASP A 161 2.37 -23.45 3.28
CA ASP A 161 1.52 -24.63 3.28
C ASP A 161 0.03 -24.32 3.53
N GLY A 162 -0.25 -23.14 4.10
CA GLY A 162 -1.60 -22.76 4.49
C GLY A 162 -2.01 -23.44 5.79
N GLY A 163 -3.29 -23.70 5.98
CA GLY A 163 -3.79 -24.37 7.17
C GLY A 163 -5.28 -24.66 7.13
N ALA A 164 -5.80 -25.15 8.27
CA ALA A 164 -7.20 -25.51 8.39
C ALA A 164 -8.06 -24.27 8.69
N PRO A 165 -9.25 -24.14 8.06
CA PRO A 165 -10.22 -23.12 8.42
C PRO A 165 -10.61 -23.19 9.90
N ARG A 166 -10.63 -22.04 10.59
CA ARG A 166 -11.08 -21.97 11.99
C ARG A 166 -12.60 -21.96 12.11
N PHE A 167 -13.29 -21.47 11.08
CA PHE A 167 -14.74 -21.34 11.04
C PHE A 167 -15.32 -21.96 9.76
N ALA A 168 -16.55 -22.46 9.86
CA ALA A 168 -17.33 -22.87 8.70
C ALA A 168 -17.90 -21.62 7.98
N GLY A 169 -17.89 -21.62 6.65
CA GLY A 169 -18.49 -20.56 5.83
C GLY A 169 -17.50 -19.82 4.93
N PRO A 170 -16.44 -19.19 5.46
CA PRO A 170 -15.45 -18.51 4.64
C PRO A 170 -14.81 -19.45 3.61
N ARG A 171 -14.55 -18.91 2.42
CA ARG A 171 -13.94 -19.64 1.30
C ARG A 171 -12.60 -19.03 0.93
N SER A 172 -11.80 -19.77 0.17
CA SER A 172 -10.61 -19.21 -0.46
C SER A 172 -10.97 -17.98 -1.30
N GLU A 173 -10.16 -16.92 -1.22
CA GLU A 173 -10.32 -15.72 -2.07
C GLU A 173 -10.30 -16.12 -3.56
N VAL A 174 -9.42 -17.04 -3.92
CA VAL A 174 -9.30 -17.59 -5.28
C VAL A 174 -10.59 -18.31 -5.70
N ALA A 175 -11.17 -19.13 -4.83
CA ALA A 175 -12.40 -19.85 -5.13
C ALA A 175 -13.60 -18.89 -5.33
N VAL A 176 -13.65 -17.78 -4.58
CA VAL A 176 -14.66 -16.75 -4.78
C VAL A 176 -14.49 -16.08 -6.16
N LEU A 177 -13.26 -15.69 -6.51
CA LEU A 177 -12.96 -15.07 -7.81
C LEU A 177 -13.24 -16.02 -8.99
N ALA A 178 -12.86 -17.30 -8.88
CA ALA A 178 -13.14 -18.31 -9.90
C ALA A 178 -14.66 -18.50 -10.09
N GLN A 179 -15.44 -18.52 -9.00
CA GLN A 179 -16.90 -18.62 -9.10
C GLN A 179 -17.54 -17.36 -9.72
N LEU A 180 -17.03 -16.16 -9.41
CA LEU A 180 -17.49 -14.93 -10.06
C LEU A 180 -17.24 -15.02 -11.57
N GLY A 181 -16.05 -15.43 -12.00
CA GLY A 181 -15.73 -15.65 -13.40
C GLY A 181 -16.68 -16.66 -14.06
N LYS A 182 -16.89 -17.82 -13.43
CA LYS A 182 -17.83 -18.85 -13.93
C LYS A 182 -19.25 -18.32 -14.09
N SER A 183 -19.71 -17.47 -13.16
CA SER A 183 -21.08 -16.95 -13.16
C SER A 183 -21.25 -15.86 -14.23
N LEU A 184 -20.30 -14.93 -14.32
CA LEU A 184 -20.34 -13.79 -15.24
C LEU A 184 -20.17 -14.21 -16.71
N PHE A 185 -19.30 -15.18 -16.97
CA PHE A 185 -18.96 -15.61 -18.33
C PHE A 185 -19.69 -16.91 -18.73
N THR A 186 -20.92 -17.10 -18.23
CA THR A 186 -21.73 -18.26 -18.57
C THR A 186 -21.98 -18.32 -20.07
N GLY A 187 -21.51 -19.40 -20.73
CA GLY A 187 -21.64 -19.60 -22.18
C GLY A 187 -20.41 -19.18 -22.99
N ASP A 188 -19.42 -18.54 -22.37
CA ASP A 188 -18.11 -18.29 -22.98
C ASP A 188 -17.11 -19.36 -22.53
N ASN A 189 -16.75 -20.26 -23.45
CA ASN A 189 -15.87 -21.40 -23.17
C ASN A 189 -14.39 -21.12 -23.45
N ARG A 190 -14.00 -19.85 -23.68
CA ARG A 190 -12.60 -19.47 -23.88
C ARG A 190 -11.74 -19.69 -22.64
N ILE A 191 -12.34 -19.51 -21.46
CA ILE A 191 -11.69 -19.66 -20.16
C ILE A 191 -12.50 -20.63 -19.30
N ASP A 192 -11.90 -21.76 -18.94
CA ASP A 192 -12.46 -22.66 -17.94
C ASP A 192 -12.11 -22.16 -16.53
N TRP A 193 -12.96 -21.27 -16.01
CA TRP A 193 -12.78 -20.67 -14.69
C TRP A 193 -12.66 -21.67 -13.54
N SER A 194 -13.21 -22.89 -13.69
CA SER A 194 -13.15 -23.91 -12.64
C SER A 194 -11.72 -24.39 -12.37
N GLN A 195 -10.85 -24.34 -13.38
CA GLN A 195 -9.44 -24.72 -13.24
C GLN A 195 -8.68 -23.76 -12.32
N PHE A 196 -9.12 -22.50 -12.23
CA PHE A 196 -8.49 -21.50 -11.38
C PHE A 196 -8.89 -21.59 -9.91
N GLU A 197 -9.77 -22.51 -9.51
CA GLU A 197 -9.91 -22.85 -8.09
C GLU A 197 -8.64 -23.54 -7.55
N SER A 198 -7.80 -24.10 -8.42
CA SER A 198 -6.53 -24.75 -8.07
C SER A 198 -5.38 -23.74 -8.01
N HIS A 199 -4.77 -23.59 -6.83
CA HIS A 199 -3.58 -22.76 -6.64
C HIS A 199 -2.38 -23.26 -7.43
N GLN A 200 -2.27 -24.58 -7.62
CA GLN A 200 -1.23 -25.18 -8.45
C GLN A 200 -1.42 -24.75 -9.90
N THR A 201 -2.64 -24.80 -10.43
CA THR A 201 -2.93 -24.40 -11.81
C THR A 201 -2.64 -22.91 -12.02
N ILE A 202 -2.94 -22.06 -11.04
CA ILE A 202 -2.54 -20.64 -11.08
C ILE A 202 -1.01 -20.50 -11.13
N ARG A 203 -0.27 -21.25 -10.30
CA ARG A 203 1.21 -21.21 -10.33
C ARG A 203 1.79 -21.70 -11.65
N GLU A 204 1.21 -22.74 -12.25
CA GLU A 204 1.61 -23.23 -13.57
C GLU A 204 1.37 -22.17 -14.65
N LEU A 205 0.21 -21.49 -14.62
CA LEU A 205 -0.08 -20.37 -15.51
C LEU A 205 0.91 -19.22 -15.32
N MET A 206 1.23 -18.87 -14.07
CA MET A 206 2.23 -17.85 -13.77
C MET A 206 3.62 -18.25 -14.27
N ALA A 207 3.99 -19.52 -14.17
CA ALA A 207 5.24 -20.05 -14.70
C ALA A 207 5.33 -19.96 -16.23
N ASP A 208 4.19 -20.08 -16.93
CA ASP A 208 4.12 -19.90 -18.38
C ASP A 208 4.20 -18.42 -18.81
N MET A 209 3.61 -17.52 -18.02
CA MET A 209 3.33 -16.15 -18.46
C MET A 209 4.27 -15.08 -17.89
N VAL A 210 4.90 -15.33 -16.74
CA VAL A 210 5.71 -14.34 -16.03
C VAL A 210 7.20 -14.68 -16.17
N PRO A 211 7.98 -13.90 -16.94
CA PRO A 211 9.41 -14.18 -17.11
C PRO A 211 10.16 -14.24 -15.78
N GLY A 212 10.93 -15.30 -15.57
CA GLY A 212 11.71 -15.53 -14.35
C GLY A 212 10.93 -16.25 -13.23
N TYR A 213 9.71 -16.70 -13.50
CA TYR A 213 8.87 -17.47 -12.56
C TYR A 213 8.66 -18.93 -12.98
N GLU A 214 9.43 -19.42 -13.95
CA GLU A 214 9.29 -20.77 -14.52
C GLU A 214 9.39 -21.86 -13.44
N ALA A 215 10.19 -21.61 -12.39
CA ALA A 215 10.36 -22.51 -11.24
C ALA A 215 9.07 -22.70 -10.40
N LEU A 216 8.05 -21.86 -10.56
CA LEU A 216 6.76 -22.04 -9.90
C LEU A 216 6.06 -23.35 -10.29
N ARG A 217 6.27 -23.84 -11.51
CA ARG A 217 5.65 -25.07 -12.01
C ARG A 217 5.95 -26.28 -11.11
N ASP A 218 7.17 -26.34 -10.59
CA ASP A 218 7.66 -27.45 -9.78
C ASP A 218 7.68 -27.14 -8.27
N LEU A 219 7.21 -25.95 -7.86
CA LEU A 219 7.37 -25.47 -6.49
C LEU A 219 6.63 -26.34 -5.47
N ASP A 220 5.41 -26.81 -5.80
CA ASP A 220 4.61 -27.69 -4.94
C ASP A 220 5.31 -29.00 -4.59
N ARG A 221 6.03 -29.56 -5.56
CA ARG A 221 6.76 -30.82 -5.45
C ARG A 221 8.11 -30.64 -4.77
N THR A 222 8.83 -29.58 -5.13
CA THR A 222 10.24 -29.41 -4.73
C THR A 222 10.39 -28.64 -3.42
N GLY A 223 9.43 -27.76 -3.10
CA GLY A 223 9.54 -26.80 -1.99
C GLY A 223 10.72 -25.82 -2.13
N LYS A 224 11.39 -25.79 -3.29
CA LYS A 224 12.65 -25.07 -3.46
C LYS A 224 12.40 -23.59 -3.72
N GLU A 225 12.79 -22.76 -2.77
CA GLU A 225 12.79 -21.30 -2.94
C GLU A 225 13.73 -20.87 -4.08
N PHE A 226 13.39 -19.76 -4.74
CA PHE A 226 14.23 -19.20 -5.80
C PHE A 226 14.22 -17.67 -5.78
N HIS A 227 15.35 -17.07 -6.16
CA HIS A 227 15.44 -15.63 -6.37
C HIS A 227 14.84 -15.24 -7.73
N VAL A 228 14.08 -14.16 -7.75
CA VAL A 228 13.54 -13.60 -9.00
C VAL A 228 14.71 -13.03 -9.84
N PRO A 229 14.94 -13.52 -11.06
CA PRO A 229 16.04 -13.08 -11.90
C PRO A 229 15.99 -11.57 -12.20
N GLY A 230 17.16 -10.95 -12.35
CA GLY A 230 17.28 -9.54 -12.76
C GLY A 230 16.94 -8.49 -11.70
N ARG A 231 16.57 -8.88 -10.48
CA ARG A 231 16.34 -7.95 -9.36
C ARG A 231 17.63 -7.37 -8.79
N ALA A 232 18.66 -8.20 -8.66
CA ALA A 232 19.98 -7.76 -8.21
C ALA A 232 20.81 -7.28 -9.40
N VAL A 233 21.39 -6.08 -9.29
CA VAL A 233 22.44 -5.65 -10.21
C VAL A 233 23.72 -6.39 -9.84
N GLN A 234 24.27 -7.14 -10.78
CA GLN A 234 25.49 -7.92 -10.60
C GLN A 234 26.52 -7.51 -11.66
N GLN A 235 27.80 -7.52 -11.29
CA GLN A 235 28.92 -7.25 -12.21
C GLN A 235 28.76 -5.93 -12.97
N TYR A 236 28.12 -4.93 -12.36
CA TYR A 236 27.83 -3.62 -12.95
C TYR A 236 27.04 -3.68 -14.28
N LYS A 237 26.24 -4.73 -14.49
CA LYS A 237 25.35 -4.88 -15.65
C LYS A 237 23.98 -4.31 -15.30
N PHE A 238 23.62 -3.19 -15.91
CA PHE A 238 22.36 -2.50 -15.64
C PHE A 238 21.32 -2.85 -16.69
N ALA A 239 20.07 -3.06 -16.26
CA ALA A 239 18.91 -3.29 -17.13
C ALA A 239 18.42 -1.98 -17.79
N THR A 240 19.34 -1.21 -18.37
CA THR A 240 19.06 -0.02 -19.17
C THR A 240 19.36 -0.29 -20.63
N ALA A 241 18.77 0.48 -21.55
CA ALA A 241 19.04 0.32 -22.99
C ALA A 241 20.53 0.44 -23.37
N SER A 242 21.33 1.18 -22.58
CA SER A 242 22.78 1.32 -22.79
C SER A 242 23.62 0.28 -22.05
N GLY A 243 23.01 -0.54 -21.18
CA GLY A 243 23.71 -1.44 -20.26
C GLY A 243 24.42 -0.75 -19.10
N LYS A 244 24.34 0.59 -19.00
CA LYS A 244 25.05 1.43 -18.02
C LYS A 244 24.10 2.03 -16.99
N ALA A 245 24.63 2.40 -15.82
CA ALA A 245 23.89 3.17 -14.83
C ALA A 245 23.45 4.53 -15.40
N LYS A 246 22.29 5.04 -14.94
CA LYS A 246 21.78 6.37 -15.28
C LYS A 246 21.79 7.26 -14.04
N PHE A 247 22.48 8.39 -14.15
CA PHE A 247 22.36 9.49 -13.20
C PHE A 247 21.17 10.37 -13.57
N THR A 248 20.48 10.87 -12.55
CA THR A 248 19.35 11.79 -12.75
C THR A 248 19.70 13.16 -12.18
N ALA A 249 19.48 14.23 -12.95
CA ALA A 249 19.58 15.59 -12.42
C ALA A 249 18.39 15.87 -11.51
N LEU A 250 18.65 16.41 -10.32
CA LEU A 250 17.64 16.60 -9.28
C LEU A 250 17.45 18.08 -9.01
N GLN A 251 16.20 18.45 -8.74
CA GLN A 251 15.86 19.78 -8.24
C GLN A 251 15.79 19.73 -6.72
N ILE A 252 16.47 20.67 -6.07
CA ILE A 252 16.36 20.83 -4.62
C ILE A 252 15.08 21.63 -4.36
N PRO A 253 14.12 21.10 -3.59
CA PRO A 253 12.92 21.85 -3.28
C PRO A 253 13.25 23.04 -2.38
N GLU A 254 12.70 24.21 -2.71
CA GLU A 254 12.74 25.37 -1.83
C GLU A 254 11.61 25.25 -0.80
N ARG A 255 11.94 25.46 0.48
CA ARG A 255 10.93 25.59 1.53
C ARG A 255 11.36 26.64 2.55
N THR A 256 10.44 27.55 2.84
CA THR A 256 10.56 28.53 3.92
C THR A 256 9.36 28.34 4.84
N PRO A 257 9.47 27.48 5.88
CA PRO A 257 8.37 27.26 6.80
C PRO A 257 8.06 28.57 7.55
N SER A 258 6.78 28.81 7.83
CA SER A 258 6.37 29.94 8.66
C SER A 258 6.79 29.71 10.12
N ALA A 259 6.74 30.76 10.94
CA ALA A 259 7.05 30.66 12.35
C ALA A 259 6.00 29.89 13.17
N SER A 260 4.83 29.59 12.62
CA SER A 260 3.74 28.81 13.26
C SER A 260 3.62 27.38 12.71
N GLU A 261 4.10 27.14 11.49
CA GLU A 261 3.93 25.85 10.80
C GLU A 261 4.86 24.76 11.36
N LEU A 262 4.33 23.54 11.48
CA LEU A 262 5.10 22.32 11.73
C LEU A 262 4.98 21.37 10.53
N GLN A 263 6.02 20.56 10.31
CA GLN A 263 5.97 19.45 9.35
C GLN A 263 5.57 18.16 10.06
N LEU A 264 4.34 17.72 9.84
CA LEU A 264 3.84 16.45 10.34
C LEU A 264 4.32 15.27 9.47
N MET A 265 4.79 14.22 10.15
CA MET A 265 4.93 12.88 9.60
C MET A 265 3.99 11.91 10.32
N THR A 266 3.30 11.06 9.55
CA THR A 266 2.54 9.97 10.16
C THR A 266 3.44 8.78 10.44
N LEU A 267 3.22 8.09 11.55
CA LEU A 267 4.00 6.91 11.93
C LEU A 267 3.11 5.73 12.33
N ARG A 268 3.73 4.57 12.49
CA ARG A 268 3.09 3.36 13.01
C ARG A 268 3.79 2.95 14.30
N SER A 269 3.03 2.34 15.22
CA SER A 269 3.58 1.64 16.38
C SER A 269 3.95 0.20 16.01
N GLU A 270 4.61 -0.49 16.92
CA GLU A 270 4.89 -1.92 16.86
C GLU A 270 3.64 -2.78 17.07
N GLY A 271 2.68 -2.32 17.88
CA GLY A 271 1.36 -2.92 18.07
C GLY A 271 0.38 -2.69 16.91
N GLN A 272 0.91 -2.45 15.71
CA GLN A 272 0.14 -2.09 14.53
C GLN A 272 0.70 -2.78 13.28
N PHE A 273 -0.21 -3.32 12.46
CA PHE A 273 0.13 -3.76 11.12
C PHE A 273 -0.67 -3.01 10.07
N ASN A 274 0.01 -2.16 9.29
CA ASN A 274 -0.62 -1.27 8.33
C ASN A 274 -1.72 -0.43 8.96
N SER A 275 -2.96 -0.51 8.48
CA SER A 275 -4.10 0.24 9.02
C SER A 275 -4.83 -0.49 10.15
N VAL A 276 -4.34 -1.67 10.55
CA VAL A 276 -4.93 -2.44 11.65
C VAL A 276 -4.14 -2.15 12.92
N VAL A 277 -4.80 -1.50 13.87
CA VAL A 277 -4.26 -1.19 15.19
C VAL A 277 -4.66 -2.34 16.12
N TYR A 278 -3.68 -3.02 16.70
CA TYR A 278 -3.91 -4.08 17.69
C TYR A 278 -3.81 -3.53 19.11
N ASP A 279 -2.87 -2.59 19.32
CA ASP A 279 -2.61 -1.99 20.62
C ASP A 279 -2.68 -0.46 20.54
N GLU A 280 -3.26 0.16 21.57
CA GLU A 280 -3.28 1.62 21.73
C GLU A 280 -1.94 2.17 22.25
N GLU A 281 -1.12 1.30 22.85
CA GLU A 281 0.21 1.64 23.34
C GLU A 281 1.27 1.60 22.21
N ASP A 282 2.31 2.41 22.35
CA ASP A 282 3.56 2.35 21.60
C ASP A 282 4.71 2.21 22.61
N LEU A 283 5.10 0.97 22.87
CA LEU A 283 6.14 0.60 23.83
C LEU A 283 7.50 1.16 23.42
N TYR A 284 7.77 1.28 22.11
CA TYR A 284 9.05 1.78 21.62
C TYR A 284 9.21 3.29 21.84
N ARG A 285 8.09 4.03 21.91
CA ARG A 285 8.09 5.47 22.18
C ARG A 285 7.60 5.82 23.59
N GLY A 286 7.18 4.82 24.38
CA GLY A 286 6.64 5.01 25.72
C GLY A 286 5.35 5.85 25.73
N GLN A 287 4.46 5.61 24.78
CA GLN A 287 3.17 6.32 24.67
C GLN A 287 2.02 5.37 24.99
N GLU A 288 1.15 5.77 25.90
CA GLU A 288 0.03 4.96 26.39
C GLU A 288 -1.23 5.02 25.51
N ARG A 289 -1.23 5.88 24.50
CA ARG A 289 -2.37 6.23 23.65
C ARG A 289 -1.93 6.81 22.32
N ARG A 290 -2.85 6.90 21.36
CA ARG A 290 -2.56 7.29 19.96
C ARG A 290 -3.08 8.66 19.55
N ASP A 291 -4.03 9.23 20.30
CA ASP A 291 -4.58 10.58 20.08
C ASP A 291 -3.67 11.66 20.68
N ILE A 292 -2.42 11.65 20.23
CA ILE A 292 -1.35 12.54 20.68
C ILE A 292 -0.63 13.18 19.50
N ILE A 293 0.01 14.31 19.77
CA ILE A 293 1.00 14.91 18.89
C ILE A 293 2.35 14.96 19.60
N LEU A 294 3.35 14.33 18.97
CA LEU A 294 4.72 14.31 19.46
C LEU A 294 5.45 15.56 18.96
N LEU A 295 5.91 16.40 19.88
CA LEU A 295 6.57 17.68 19.60
C LEU A 295 7.92 17.78 20.33
N SER A 296 8.84 18.55 19.76
CA SER A 296 10.09 18.88 20.44
C SER A 296 9.82 19.84 21.60
N ARG A 297 10.66 19.82 22.64
CA ARG A 297 10.59 20.80 23.74
C ARG A 297 10.59 22.25 23.22
N GLN A 298 11.44 22.53 22.24
CA GLN A 298 11.56 23.86 21.64
C GLN A 298 10.28 24.30 20.93
N ASP A 299 9.57 23.39 20.27
CA ASP A 299 8.31 23.72 19.61
C ASP A 299 7.17 23.88 20.60
N ILE A 300 7.15 23.08 21.67
CA ILE A 300 6.20 23.25 22.78
C ILE A 300 6.35 24.66 23.36
N ASP A 301 7.58 25.07 23.68
CA ASP A 301 7.85 26.39 24.24
C ASP A 301 7.57 27.52 23.23
N ARG A 302 7.99 27.33 21.96
CA ARG A 302 7.79 28.30 20.85
C ARG A 302 6.31 28.57 20.58
N LEU A 303 5.47 27.54 20.68
CA LEU A 303 4.03 27.63 20.44
C LEU A 303 3.24 27.99 21.72
N GLY A 304 3.91 28.15 22.86
CA GLY A 304 3.24 28.46 24.14
C GLY A 304 2.35 27.33 24.64
N LEU A 305 2.69 26.08 24.32
CA LEU A 305 1.94 24.88 24.70
C LEU A 305 2.51 24.23 25.97
N HIS A 306 1.76 23.31 26.55
CA HIS A 306 2.19 22.50 27.69
C HIS A 306 2.01 21.00 27.42
N VAL A 307 2.86 20.16 28.00
CA VAL A 307 2.69 18.70 27.95
C VAL A 307 1.34 18.33 28.57
N ASN A 308 0.63 17.39 27.95
CA ASN A 308 -0.76 17.00 28.28
C ASN A 308 -1.83 18.07 28.01
N GLN A 309 -1.49 19.20 27.41
CA GLN A 309 -2.50 20.15 26.94
C GLN A 309 -3.27 19.56 25.75
N ARG A 310 -4.59 19.78 25.74
CA ARG A 310 -5.43 19.48 24.58
C ARG A 310 -5.22 20.55 23.52
N VAL A 311 -5.04 20.11 22.28
CA VAL A 311 -4.83 20.96 21.13
C VAL A 311 -5.69 20.50 19.96
N GLN A 312 -5.98 21.45 19.10
CA GLN A 312 -6.45 21.22 17.77
C GLN A 312 -5.27 21.24 16.80
N VAL A 313 -5.24 20.27 15.90
CA VAL A 313 -4.25 20.18 14.82
C VAL A 313 -4.98 20.35 13.50
N ARG A 314 -4.58 21.34 12.69
CA ARG A 314 -5.19 21.62 11.39
C ARG A 314 -4.16 21.51 10.27
N SER A 315 -4.60 21.06 9.10
CA SER A 315 -3.85 21.14 7.84
C SER A 315 -4.70 21.85 6.78
N SER A 316 -4.22 21.88 5.53
CA SER A 316 -5.06 22.32 4.40
C SER A 316 -6.22 21.36 4.09
N GLU A 317 -6.13 20.11 4.55
CA GLU A 317 -7.08 19.05 4.25
C GLU A 317 -8.19 18.92 5.29
N GLY A 318 -7.84 19.03 6.58
CA GLY A 318 -8.80 18.80 7.64
C GLY A 318 -8.23 19.11 9.02
N GLU A 319 -8.96 18.69 10.05
CA GLU A 319 -8.61 18.95 11.43
C GLU A 319 -8.80 17.75 12.34
N MET A 320 -7.98 17.69 13.39
CA MET A 320 -8.13 16.77 14.52
C MET A 320 -8.24 17.59 15.79
N ARG A 321 -9.22 17.24 16.62
CA ARG A 321 -9.48 17.90 17.91
C ARG A 321 -9.15 16.96 19.05
N ASN A 322 -9.05 17.50 20.26
CA ASN A 322 -8.81 16.75 21.49
C ASN A 322 -7.48 15.98 21.52
N ILE A 323 -6.49 16.42 20.76
CA ILE A 323 -5.17 15.77 20.69
C ILE A 323 -4.32 16.23 21.87
N LEU A 324 -3.63 15.31 22.54
CA LEU A 324 -2.73 15.68 23.64
C LEU A 324 -1.31 15.95 23.17
N VAL A 325 -0.73 17.05 23.64
CA VAL A 325 0.69 17.34 23.43
C VAL A 325 1.56 16.39 24.25
N ARG A 326 2.56 15.80 23.59
CA ARG A 326 3.60 14.97 24.21
C ARG A 326 4.98 15.48 23.78
N GLU A 327 5.87 15.66 24.73
CA GLU A 327 7.28 15.93 24.44
C GLU A 327 7.93 14.66 23.88
N PHE A 328 8.69 14.81 22.80
CA PHE A 328 9.45 13.73 22.20
C PHE A 328 10.76 14.27 21.59
N ASP A 329 11.77 13.41 21.48
CA ASP A 329 13.03 13.73 20.79
C ASP A 329 12.83 13.70 19.27
N ILE A 330 12.18 14.75 18.77
CA ILE A 330 11.96 15.03 17.36
C ILE A 330 12.64 16.36 17.01
N ARG A 331 13.18 16.47 15.79
CA ARG A 331 13.85 17.69 15.34
C ARG A 331 12.86 18.87 15.37
N PRO A 332 13.23 20.03 15.96
CA PRO A 332 12.37 21.21 15.97
C PRO A 332 11.83 21.60 14.59
N GLY A 333 10.58 22.08 14.54
CA GLY A 333 9.84 22.36 13.32
C GLY A 333 9.13 21.13 12.71
N ASN A 334 9.19 19.96 13.36
CA ASN A 334 8.53 18.74 12.92
C ASN A 334 7.61 18.20 14.02
N ALA A 335 6.59 17.46 13.61
CA ALA A 335 5.65 16.78 14.49
C ALA A 335 5.44 15.34 14.03
N ALA A 336 4.99 14.48 14.94
CA ALA A 336 4.57 13.13 14.60
C ALA A 336 3.22 12.77 15.22
N MET A 337 2.38 12.08 14.44
CA MET A 337 1.08 11.54 14.85
C MET A 337 0.88 10.16 14.22
N TYR A 338 -0.03 9.37 14.80
CA TYR A 338 -0.26 8.00 14.36
C TYR A 338 -1.11 7.91 13.08
N TYR A 339 -0.68 7.03 12.17
CA TYR A 339 -1.48 6.52 11.07
C TYR A 339 -2.31 5.34 11.57
N PRO A 340 -3.55 5.10 11.11
CA PRO A 340 -4.26 5.86 10.08
C PRO A 340 -5.02 7.08 10.61
N GLU A 341 -5.05 7.31 11.92
CA GLU A 341 -5.86 8.35 12.56
C GLU A 341 -5.59 9.74 11.99
N ALA A 342 -4.32 10.06 11.75
CA ALA A 342 -3.90 11.34 11.18
C ALA A 342 -4.15 11.50 9.67
N ASN A 343 -4.76 10.52 8.98
CA ASN A 343 -5.02 10.64 7.54
C ASN A 343 -5.99 11.77 7.18
N ILE A 344 -6.85 12.19 8.11
CA ILE A 344 -7.70 13.39 7.94
C ILE A 344 -6.88 14.67 7.72
N LEU A 345 -5.64 14.72 8.20
CA LEU A 345 -4.73 15.84 8.00
C LEU A 345 -3.92 15.72 6.71
N VAL A 346 -3.80 14.52 6.13
CA VAL A 346 -2.92 14.26 4.99
C VAL A 346 -3.63 14.64 3.69
N PRO A 347 -3.10 15.56 2.88
CA PRO A 347 -3.74 15.93 1.62
C PRO A 347 -3.68 14.79 0.61
N ASP A 348 -4.63 14.79 -0.33
CA ASP A 348 -4.72 13.84 -1.44
C ASP A 348 -3.62 14.04 -2.51
N ALA A 349 -2.87 15.14 -2.44
CA ALA A 349 -1.78 15.46 -3.35
C ALA A 349 -0.74 14.33 -3.41
N VAL A 350 -0.29 14.01 -4.63
CA VAL A 350 0.63 12.90 -4.90
C VAL A 350 1.95 13.33 -5.54
N ASP A 351 3.01 12.54 -5.33
CA ASP A 351 4.21 12.61 -6.17
C ASP A 351 3.82 12.40 -7.64
N PRO A 352 4.23 13.29 -8.57
CA PRO A 352 3.74 13.25 -9.94
C PRO A 352 4.13 11.98 -10.71
N GLN A 353 5.23 11.33 -10.32
CA GLN A 353 5.74 10.11 -10.96
C GLN A 353 5.24 8.85 -10.26
N SER A 354 5.38 8.74 -8.93
CA SER A 354 5.02 7.52 -8.21
C SER A 354 3.55 7.47 -7.80
N LYS A 355 2.82 8.58 -7.94
CA LYS A 355 1.42 8.75 -7.52
C LYS A 355 1.19 8.47 -6.03
N THR A 356 2.25 8.62 -5.22
CA THR A 356 2.22 8.33 -3.78
C THR A 356 1.87 9.59 -2.98
N PRO A 357 0.92 9.54 -2.03
CA PRO A 357 0.55 10.68 -1.18
C PRO A 357 1.62 11.13 -0.18
N ALA A 358 1.41 12.33 0.38
CA ALA A 358 2.33 13.06 1.24
C ALA A 358 2.38 12.64 2.72
N PHE A 359 2.23 11.36 3.06
CA PHE A 359 2.10 10.87 4.45
C PHE A 359 3.24 11.22 5.42
N LYS A 360 4.38 11.74 4.94
CA LYS A 360 5.56 12.06 5.75
C LYS A 360 5.94 13.53 5.70
N ALA A 361 5.15 14.35 5.02
CA ALA A 361 5.39 15.78 4.86
C ALA A 361 4.06 16.50 4.67
N VAL A 362 3.33 16.68 5.77
CA VAL A 362 2.10 17.48 5.84
C VAL A 362 2.39 18.78 6.61
N ALA A 363 2.01 19.93 6.05
CA ALA A 363 2.08 21.20 6.78
C ALA A 363 0.89 21.28 7.74
N ILE A 364 1.15 21.56 9.01
CA ILE A 364 0.12 21.68 10.04
C ILE A 364 0.32 22.91 10.92
N GLU A 365 -0.78 23.35 11.51
CA GLU A 365 -0.83 24.33 12.60
C GLU A 365 -1.42 23.67 13.86
N VAL A 366 -0.93 24.08 15.02
CA VAL A 366 -1.33 23.52 16.32
C VAL A 366 -1.74 24.66 17.23
N GLU A 367 -2.98 24.60 17.71
CA GLU A 367 -3.57 25.63 18.57
C GLU A 367 -4.07 25.00 19.87
N ALA A 368 -3.93 25.72 20.97
CA ALA A 368 -4.52 25.34 22.25
C ALA A 368 -6.03 25.20 22.10
N GLU A 369 -6.58 24.10 22.61
CA GLU A 369 -8.01 23.87 22.65
C GLU A 369 -8.50 24.05 24.09
N GLU A 370 -9.39 25.00 24.32
CA GLU A 370 -10.06 25.13 25.62
C GLU A 370 -10.96 23.92 25.83
N ALA A 371 -11.06 23.46 27.08
CA ALA A 371 -11.97 22.38 27.45
C ALA A 371 -13.42 22.88 27.28
N GLY A 372 -13.98 22.73 26.09
CA GLY A 372 -15.40 22.88 25.85
C GLY A 372 -16.16 21.77 26.56
N GLU A 373 -17.23 22.14 27.29
CA GLU A 373 -18.20 21.19 27.83
C GLU A 373 -18.83 20.41 26.67
N HIS A 374 -18.41 19.15 26.48
CA HIS A 374 -19.08 18.19 25.60
C HIS A 374 -19.61 17.02 26.40
#